data_AF-A0A1A9N7W1-F1
#
_entry.id   AF-A0A1A9N7W1-F1
#
_cell.length_a   1.000
_cell.length_b   1.000
_cell.length_c   1.000
_cell.angle_alpha   90.00
_cell.angle_beta   90.00
_cell.angle_gamma   90.00
#
_symmetry.space_group_name_H-M   'P 1'
#
loop_
_entity.id
_entity.type
_entity.pdbx_description
1 polymer ?
#
loop_
_entity_poly.entity_id
_entity_poly.type
_entity_poly.pdbx_seq_one_letter_code
_entity_poly.pdbx_strand_id
1 'polypeptide(L)' 'MPVAITDIVLARLLPRFMLRYPKVRLAIEASHRQVDLVEEYVDVVVRRLGVEVASSSLIQAPLCTARWGLVASPADRND' A
#
# COMPACT_ATOMS: atom_id res chain seq x y z
N MET A 1 0.84 -4.52 -1.57
CA MET A 1 1.54 -3.62 -2.50
C MET A 1 3.02 -3.93 -2.39
N PRO A 2 3.77 -4.01 -3.49
CA PRO A 2 5.22 -4.11 -3.38
C PRO A 2 5.75 -2.89 -2.63
N VAL A 3 6.58 -3.11 -1.60
CA VAL A 3 7.22 -2.03 -0.82
C VAL A 3 7.93 -1.04 -1.73
N ALA A 4 8.53 -1.53 -2.81
CA ALA A 4 9.23 -0.73 -3.81
C ALA A 4 8.36 0.36 -4.50
N ILE A 5 7.03 0.22 -4.52
CA ILE A 5 6.13 1.19 -5.17
C ILE A 5 5.65 2.25 -4.16
N THR A 6 5.82 1.99 -2.86
CA THR A 6 5.33 2.84 -1.77
C THR A 6 5.88 4.27 -1.89
N ASP A 7 7.20 4.42 -2.07
CA ASP A 7 7.81 5.75 -2.15
C ASP A 7 7.30 6.57 -3.34
N ILE A 8 7.12 5.94 -4.49
CA ILE A 8 6.61 6.60 -5.71
C ILE A 8 5.18 7.10 -5.49
N VAL A 9 4.33 6.27 -4.91
CA VAL A 9 2.91 6.61 -4.69
C VAL A 9 2.78 7.65 -3.58
N LEU A 10 3.43 7.42 -2.45
CA LEU A 10 3.35 8.30 -1.29
C LEU A 10 3.99 9.67 -1.55
N ALA A 11 5.11 9.74 -2.27
CA ALA A 11 5.74 11.01 -2.63
C ALA A 11 4.78 11.97 -3.38
N ARG A 12 3.81 11.43 -4.12
CA ARG A 12 2.80 12.24 -4.83
C ARG A 12 1.61 12.64 -3.97
N LEU A 13 1.28 11.86 -2.94
CA LEU A 13 0.06 12.02 -2.13
C LEU A 13 0.31 12.78 -0.83
N LEU A 14 1.39 12.43 -0.12
CA LEU A 14 1.66 12.94 1.23
C LEU A 14 1.84 14.46 1.27
N PRO A 15 2.58 15.12 0.36
CA PRO A 15 2.74 16.57 0.43
C PRO A 15 1.40 17.30 0.38
N ARG A 16 0.50 16.88 -0.53
CA ARG A 16 -0.84 17.46 -0.66
C ARG A 16 -1.70 17.21 0.57
N PHE A 17 -1.61 16.01 1.14
CA PHE A 17 -2.34 15.65 2.36
C PHE A 17 -1.87 16.49 3.56
N MET A 18 -0.56 16.59 3.77
CA MET A 18 0.02 17.35 4.88
C MET A 18 -0.25 18.85 4.77
N LEU A 19 -0.25 19.41 3.55
CA LEU A 19 -0.65 20.79 3.31
C LEU A 19 -2.13 21.03 3.67
N ARG A 20 -3.01 20.08 3.32
CA ARG A 20 -4.44 20.17 3.63
C ARG A 20 -4.74 19.96 5.12
N TYR A 21 -3.93 19.15 5.81
CA TYR A 21 -4.13 18.76 7.22
C TYR A 21 -2.86 19.00 8.05
N PRO A 22 -2.46 20.26 8.29
CA PRO A 22 -1.15 20.60 8.86
C PRO A 22 -0.95 20.18 10.32
N LYS A 23 -2.03 19.81 11.04
CA LYS A 23 -1.97 19.32 12.42
C LYS A 23 -1.72 17.82 12.50
N VAL A 24 -1.79 17.10 11.38
CA VAL A 24 -1.55 15.65 11.32
C VAL A 24 -0.05 15.40 11.18
N ARG A 25 0.51 14.60 12.09
CA ARG A 25 1.88 14.09 12.00
C ARG A 25 1.82 12.65 11.51
N LEU A 26 2.65 12.31 10.53
CA LEU A 26 2.66 10.99 9.92
C LEU A 26 3.94 10.24 10.31
N ALA A 27 3.78 9.04 10.84
CA ALA A 27 4.84 8.04 10.93
C ALA A 27 4.50 6.94 9.93
N ILE A 28 5.42 6.65 9.00
CA ILE A 28 5.16 5.74 7.88
C ILE A 28 6.24 4.68 7.87
N GLU A 29 5.83 3.42 7.88
CA GLU A 29 6.67 2.25 7.69
C GLU A 29 6.21 1.51 6.44
N ALA A 30 7.16 1.07 5.62
CA ALA A 30 6.88 0.18 4.50
C ALA A 30 7.62 -1.15 4.74
N SER A 31 6.86 -2.23 4.91
CA SER A 31 7.42 -3.55 5.17
C SER A 31 6.59 -4.65 4.50
N HIS A 32 7.18 -5.84 4.37
CA HIS A 32 6.53 -7.02 3.81
C HIS A 32 5.76 -7.85 4.85
N ARG A 33 5.79 -7.43 6.11
CA ARG A 33 5.20 -8.16 7.22
C ARG A 33 3.67 -8.00 7.23
N GLN A 34 3.00 -9.01 7.76
CA GLN A 34 1.63 -8.85 8.19
C GLN A 34 1.64 -8.10 9.53
N VAL A 35 0.80 -7.07 9.64
CA VAL A 35 0.71 -6.19 10.82
C VAL A 35 -0.63 -6.43 11.49
N ASP A 36 -0.63 -6.57 12.81
CA ASP A 36 -1.84 -6.48 13.63
C ASP A 36 -2.03 -5.02 14.07
N LEU A 37 -3.08 -4.37 13.57
CA LEU A 37 -3.30 -2.94 13.79
C LEU A 37 -3.55 -2.61 15.27
N VAL A 38 -4.16 -3.53 16.01
CA VAL A 38 -4.57 -3.29 17.39
C VAL A 38 -3.40 -3.51 18.33
N GLU A 39 -2.74 -4.66 18.24
CA GLU A 39 -1.61 -5.02 19.11
C GLU A 39 -0.38 -4.14 18.85
N GLU A 40 -0.19 -3.67 17.62
CA GLU A 40 0.98 -2.88 17.23
C GLU A 40 0.73 -1.36 17.21
N TYR A 41 -0.45 -0.90 17.64
CA TYR A 41 -0.84 0.51 17.66
C TYR A 41 -0.70 1.20 16.29
N VAL A 42 -1.11 0.51 15.22
CA VAL A 42 -1.10 1.03 13.84
C VAL A 42 -2.51 1.44 13.43
N ASP A 43 -2.71 2.71 13.09
CA ASP A 43 -4.04 3.23 12.75
C ASP A 43 -4.56 2.71 11.40
N VAL A 44 -3.68 2.58 10.40
CA VAL A 44 -4.05 2.25 9.03
C VAL A 44 -2.98 1.39 8.37
N VAL A 45 -3.42 0.30 7.71
CA VAL A 45 -2.57 -0.47 6.80
C VAL A 45 -3.11 -0.36 5.37
N VAL A 46 -2.21 -0.12 4.42
CA VAL A 46 -2.51 -0.21 2.98
C VAL A 46 -1.85 -1.46 2.43
N ARG A 47 -2.66 -2.45 2.07
CA ARG A 47 -2.18 -3.74 1.55
C ARG A 47 -3.01 -4.24 0.39
N ARG A 48 -2.44 -5.19 -0.36
CA ARG A 48 -3.20 -5.91 -1.38
C ARG A 48 -4.14 -6.86 -0.64
N LEU A 49 -5.44 -6.82 -0.96
CA LEU A 49 -6.39 -7.81 -0.49
C LEU A 49 -6.28 -9.07 -1.37
N GLY A 50 -6.13 -10.24 -0.72
CA GLY A 50 -6.31 -11.54 -1.36
C GLY A 50 -7.80 -11.90 -1.46
N VAL A 51 -8.08 -13.07 -2.05
CA VAL A 51 -9.46 -13.57 -2.24
C VAL A 51 -10.12 -13.95 -0.92
N GLU A 52 -9.34 -14.44 0.05
CA GLU A 52 -9.80 -14.71 1.41
C GLU A 52 -9.28 -13.63 2.36
N VAL A 53 -10.22 -12.99 3.03
CA VAL A 53 -9.98 -12.08 4.15
C VAL A 53 -10.53 -12.78 5.37
N ALA A 54 -9.67 -13.06 6.36
CA ALA A 54 -10.13 -13.57 7.65
C ALA A 54 -11.15 -12.59 8.26
N SER A 55 -12.21 -13.12 8.86
CA SER A 55 -13.19 -12.29 9.56
C SER A 55 -12.49 -11.46 10.63
N SER A 56 -12.76 -10.17 10.62
CA SER A 56 -12.15 -9.19 11.52
C SER A 56 -13.18 -8.11 11.82
N SER A 57 -13.08 -7.50 13.00
CA SER A 57 -13.84 -6.29 13.37
C SER A 57 -13.34 -5.04 12.64
N LEU A 58 -12.24 -5.14 11.88
CA LEU A 58 -11.65 -4.03 11.15
C LEU A 58 -12.48 -3.61 9.93
N ILE A 59 -12.56 -2.30 9.71
CA ILE A 59 -13.21 -1.73 8.53
C ILE A 59 -12.25 -1.78 7.35
N GLN A 60 -12.77 -2.18 6.18
CA GLN A 60 -12.03 -2.21 4.93
C GLN A 60 -12.60 -1.20 3.93
N ALA A 61 -11.74 -0.37 3.37
CA ALA A 61 -12.08 0.60 2.33
C ALA A 61 -11.28 0.27 1.05
N PRO A 62 -11.93 -0.23 -0.02
CA PRO A 62 -11.26 -0.47 -1.29
C PRO A 62 -10.71 0.83 -1.88
N LEU A 63 -9.39 0.89 -2.15
CA LEU A 63 -8.75 2.08 -2.71
C LEU A 63 -8.67 2.04 -4.24
N CYS A 64 -8.27 0.89 -4.78
CA CYS A 64 -8.17 0.67 -6.22
C CYS A 64 -8.05 -0.83 -6.53
N THR A 65 -8.19 -1.17 -7.81
CA THR A 65 -7.85 -2.49 -8.34
C THR A 65 -6.54 -2.39 -9.12
N ALA A 66 -5.56 -3.22 -8.77
CA ALA A 66 -4.32 -3.35 -9.54
C ALA A 66 -4.45 -4.50 -10.55
N ARG A 67 -4.15 -4.23 -11.82
CA ARG A 67 -4.09 -5.25 -12.88
C ARG A 67 -2.66 -5.75 -13.03
N TRP A 68 -2.51 -7.07 -13.10
CA TRP A 68 -1.23 -7.72 -13.38
C TRP A 68 -1.15 -8.03 -14.88
N GLY A 69 0.03 -7.86 -15.46
CA GLY A 69 0.32 -8.20 -16.84
C GLY A 69 1.67 -8.90 -16.95
N LEU A 70 1.77 -9.86 -17.85
CA LEU A 70 3.06 -10.46 -18.22
C LEU A 70 3.76 -9.51 -19.18
N VAL A 71 4.97 -9.11 -18.82
CA VAL A 71 5.83 -8.23 -19.63
C VAL A 71 7.22 -8.84 -19.71
N ALA A 72 7.92 -8.58 -20.81
CA ALA A 72 9.30 -8.98 -21.02
C ALA A 72 10.08 -7.81 -21.64
N SER A 73 11.39 -7.78 -21.43
CA SER A 73 12.24 -6.80 -22.11
C SER A 73 12.19 -7.07 -23.62
N PRO A 74 12.15 -6.04 -24.49
CA PRO A 74 12.26 -6.25 -25.94
C PRO A 74 13.53 -7.01 -26.34
N ALA A 75 14.59 -6.91 -25.54
CA ALA A 75 15.87 -7.59 -25.78
C ALA A 75 15.84 -9.10 -25.49
N ASP A 76 14.82 -9.59 -24.77
CA ASP A 76 14.66 -11.02 -24.46
C ASP A 76 13.96 -11.81 -25.58
N ARG A 77 13.73 -11.18 -26.74
CA ARG A 77 13.19 -11.86 -27.92
C ARG A 77 14.28 -12.75 -28.52
N ASN A 78 14.37 -13.97 -28.01
CA ASN A 78 15.14 -15.04 -28.62
C ASN A 78 14.31 -15.63 -29.77
N ASP A 79 14.34 -14.96 -30.92
CA ASP A 79 13.95 -15.54 -32.22
C ASP A 79 15.12 -16.37 -32.79
#